data_AF-A0A9D6GMF0-F1
#
_entry.id   AF-A0A9D6GMF0-F1
#
_cell.length_a   1.000
_cell.length_b   1.000
_cell.length_c   1.000
_cell.angle_alpha   90.00
_cell.angle_beta   90.00
_cell.angle_gamma   90.00
#
_symmetry.space_group_name_H-M   'P 1'
#
loop_
_entity.id
_entity.type
_entity.pdbx_description
1 polymer ?
#
loop_
_entity_poly.entity_id
_entity_poly.type
_entity_poly.pdbx_seq_one_letter_code
_entity_poly.pdbx_strand_id
1 'polypeptide(L)'
;MKQLLPLVALLGATLVSSPASALSFEGAISQGATAVTPYVDTGLISFDIDFANTSSVSLDFRIDEEDLLQPLSLSAVLRNLTGLGLNSYTLSLDKGAFGTIGSVTRQFGGTTQVTLSGNQVAQLNFNVPEYLDIELGNALGTTSGAFNWTLTGLQAGDRVSLTVSVGAVPEPETIALMLAGLGVVGARRLQRGKGDQPG
;
A
#
# COMPACT_ATOMS: atom_id res chain seq x y z
N MET A 1 -76.58 -0.07 18.27
CA MET A 1 -75.60 -0.87 17.52
C MET A 1 -74.33 -0.04 17.39
N LYS A 2 -73.20 -0.59 17.84
CA LYS A 2 -71.87 0.03 17.82
C LYS A 2 -71.32 0.00 16.40
N GLN A 3 -70.83 1.13 15.87
CA GLN A 3 -69.99 1.15 14.69
C GLN A 3 -68.66 1.81 15.05
N LEU A 4 -67.61 0.98 15.04
CA LEU A 4 -66.21 1.37 15.17
C LEU A 4 -65.69 1.67 13.76
N LEU A 5 -65.14 2.86 13.53
CA LEU A 5 -64.32 3.16 12.35
C LEU A 5 -62.83 2.98 12.71
N PRO A 6 -62.03 2.25 11.91
CA PRO A 6 -60.58 2.20 12.07
C PRO A 6 -59.94 3.31 11.21
N LEU A 7 -59.05 4.12 11.78
CA LEU A 7 -58.27 5.10 11.02
C LEU A 7 -56.78 4.71 11.01
N VAL A 8 -56.40 4.12 9.87
CA VAL A 8 -55.14 4.21 9.12
C VAL A 8 -53.88 4.58 9.91
N ALA A 9 -53.00 3.58 10.05
CA ALA A 9 -51.61 3.76 10.46
C ALA A 9 -50.81 4.47 9.34
N LEU A 10 -50.21 5.62 9.66
CA LEU A 10 -49.27 6.32 8.80
C LEU A 10 -47.91 5.61 8.90
N LEU A 11 -47.53 4.84 7.88
CA LEU A 11 -46.18 4.33 7.72
C LEU A 11 -45.25 5.51 7.42
N GLY A 12 -44.47 5.93 8.42
CA GLY A 12 -43.33 6.81 8.20
C GLY A 12 -42.25 6.06 7.43
N ALA A 13 -42.11 6.36 6.14
CA ALA A 13 -40.94 5.95 5.37
C ALA A 13 -39.73 6.74 5.88
N THR A 14 -38.98 6.14 6.81
CA THR A 14 -37.63 6.59 7.13
C THR A 14 -36.77 6.36 5.89
N LEU A 15 -36.51 7.44 5.15
CA LEU A 15 -35.43 7.49 4.18
C LEU A 15 -34.15 7.19 4.94
N VAL A 16 -33.66 5.96 4.82
CA VAL A 16 -32.31 5.61 5.26
C VAL A 16 -31.40 6.30 4.26
N SER A 17 -30.97 7.53 4.59
CA SER A 17 -29.85 8.17 3.93
C SER A 17 -28.68 7.19 4.03
N SER A 18 -28.27 6.62 2.90
CA SER A 18 -26.98 5.94 2.82
C SER A 18 -25.91 6.90 3.35
N PRO A 19 -24.92 6.43 4.14
CA PRO A 19 -23.80 7.28 4.50
C PRO A 19 -23.17 7.78 3.20
N ALA A 20 -23.05 9.11 3.08
CA ALA A 20 -22.29 9.72 2.00
C ALA A 20 -20.83 9.25 2.15
N SER A 21 -20.30 8.61 1.12
CA SER A 21 -18.91 8.14 1.11
C SER A 21 -17.99 9.37 1.15
N ALA A 22 -17.36 9.59 2.30
CA ALA A 22 -16.37 10.63 2.51
C ALA A 22 -15.00 10.06 2.11
N LEU A 23 -14.48 10.50 0.98
CA LEU A 23 -13.32 10.01 0.21
C LEU A 23 -13.69 8.89 -0.75
N SER A 24 -13.46 9.15 -2.03
CA SER A 24 -13.85 8.27 -3.12
C SER A 24 -12.63 7.59 -3.73
N PHE A 25 -12.58 6.26 -3.68
CA PHE A 25 -11.59 5.50 -4.45
C PHE A 25 -11.93 5.57 -5.93
N GLU A 26 -11.03 6.13 -6.74
CA GLU A 26 -11.23 6.31 -8.18
C GLU A 26 -10.66 5.14 -9.00
N GLY A 27 -9.66 4.44 -8.47
CA GLY A 27 -9.10 3.25 -9.12
C GLY A 27 -7.72 2.86 -8.64
N ALA A 28 -7.20 1.76 -9.18
CA ALA A 28 -5.83 1.33 -8.98
C ALA A 28 -5.19 0.87 -10.29
N ILE A 29 -3.89 1.14 -10.41
CA ILE A 29 -3.03 0.68 -11.50
C ILE A 29 -2.04 -0.33 -10.92
N SER A 30 -2.12 -1.57 -11.38
CA SER A 30 -1.21 -2.65 -11.01
C SER A 30 -0.73 -3.41 -12.26
N GLN A 31 0.31 -4.24 -12.11
CA GLN A 31 0.84 -5.08 -13.19
C GLN A 31 0.70 -6.57 -12.87
N GLY A 32 0.51 -7.37 -13.91
CA GLY A 32 0.41 -8.83 -13.79
C GLY A 32 -0.80 -9.25 -12.97
N ALA A 33 -0.58 -10.21 -12.06
CA ALA A 33 -1.63 -10.73 -11.18
C ALA A 33 -1.75 -9.98 -9.84
N THR A 34 -1.09 -8.82 -9.68
CA THR A 34 -1.20 -8.02 -8.45
C THR A 34 -2.61 -7.45 -8.33
N ALA A 35 -3.27 -7.71 -7.21
CA ALA A 35 -4.65 -7.28 -6.95
C ALA A 35 -4.70 -6.18 -5.86
N VAL A 36 -5.69 -5.30 -5.97
CA VAL A 36 -6.01 -4.28 -4.97
C VAL A 36 -7.48 -4.43 -4.59
N THR A 37 -7.75 -4.52 -3.29
CA THR A 37 -9.12 -4.58 -2.76
C THR A 37 -9.36 -3.38 -1.83
N PRO A 38 -10.12 -2.36 -2.26
CA PRO A 38 -10.42 -1.20 -1.45
C PRO A 38 -11.60 -1.46 -0.51
N TYR A 39 -11.54 -0.88 0.69
CA TYR A 39 -12.61 -0.83 1.69
C TYR A 39 -12.77 0.62 2.15
N VAL A 40 -13.80 1.28 1.63
CA VAL A 40 -14.01 2.71 1.84
C VAL A 40 -15.27 2.91 2.67
N ASP A 41 -15.13 3.66 3.76
CA ASP A 41 -16.23 4.13 4.60
C ASP A 41 -15.97 5.60 4.99
N THR A 42 -16.93 6.23 5.66
CA THR A 42 -16.89 7.64 6.02
C THR A 42 -15.67 7.96 6.89
N GLY A 43 -14.67 8.67 6.34
CA GLY A 43 -13.47 9.08 7.07
C GLY A 43 -12.47 7.96 7.35
N LEU A 44 -12.63 6.78 6.72
CA LEU A 44 -11.71 5.66 6.83
C LEU A 44 -11.50 5.00 5.47
N ILE A 45 -10.23 4.83 5.11
CA ILE A 45 -9.83 4.05 3.93
C ILE A 45 -8.97 2.89 4.40
N SER A 46 -9.44 1.69 4.14
CA SER A 46 -8.60 0.51 4.21
C SER A 46 -8.43 -0.07 2.81
N PHE A 47 -7.30 -0.72 2.54
CA PHE A 47 -7.13 -1.47 1.32
C PHE A 47 -6.15 -2.63 1.51
N ASP A 48 -6.39 -3.68 0.75
CA ASP A 48 -5.46 -4.80 0.65
C ASP A 48 -4.73 -4.72 -0.68
N ILE A 49 -3.41 -4.97 -0.67
CA ILE A 49 -2.62 -5.17 -1.88
C ILE A 49 -2.01 -6.57 -1.83
N ASP A 50 -2.35 -7.40 -2.80
CA ASP A 50 -1.79 -8.73 -2.96
C ASP A 50 -0.72 -8.68 -4.07
N PHE A 51 0.53 -8.42 -3.69
CA PHE A 51 1.65 -8.29 -4.63
C PHE A 51 2.02 -9.63 -5.24
N ALA A 52 1.72 -9.83 -6.53
CA ALA A 52 2.14 -11.00 -7.30
C ALA A 52 3.51 -10.82 -7.99
N ASN A 53 4.04 -9.59 -7.99
CA ASN A 53 5.37 -9.24 -8.50
C ASN A 53 5.89 -7.98 -7.80
N THR A 54 7.09 -7.53 -8.17
CA THR A 54 7.75 -6.38 -7.53
C THR A 54 7.46 -5.03 -8.16
N SER A 55 6.53 -4.95 -9.12
CA SER A 55 6.14 -3.68 -9.73
C SER A 55 5.33 -2.83 -8.75
N SER A 56 5.50 -1.52 -8.84
CA SER A 56 4.71 -0.57 -8.05
C SER A 56 3.22 -0.63 -8.38
N VAL A 57 2.39 -0.33 -7.38
CA VAL A 57 0.94 -0.16 -7.48
C VAL A 57 0.61 1.29 -7.21
N SER A 58 -0.27 1.90 -8.01
CA SER A 58 -0.82 3.23 -7.73
C SER A 58 -2.29 3.13 -7.38
N LEU A 59 -2.73 3.85 -6.35
CA LEU A 59 -4.12 3.97 -5.94
C LEU A 59 -4.53 5.43 -6.02
N ASP A 60 -5.61 5.71 -6.74
CA ASP A 60 -6.13 7.06 -6.94
C ASP A 60 -7.36 7.30 -6.07
N PHE A 61 -7.37 8.45 -5.40
CA PHE A 61 -8.43 8.87 -4.49
C PHE A 61 -8.87 10.30 -4.81
N ARG A 62 -10.14 10.59 -4.57
CA ARG A 62 -10.69 11.94 -4.60
C ARG A 62 -11.15 12.35 -3.21
N ILE A 63 -10.71 13.53 -2.78
CA ILE A 63 -11.03 14.13 -1.49
C ILE A 63 -12.34 14.90 -1.61
N ASP A 64 -13.29 14.64 -0.74
CA ASP A 64 -14.57 15.35 -0.64
C ASP A 64 -14.57 16.30 0.57
N GLU A 65 -15.56 17.19 0.69
CA GLU A 65 -15.56 18.23 1.73
C GLU A 65 -15.73 17.65 3.15
N GLU A 66 -16.53 16.59 3.25
CA GLU A 66 -16.81 15.87 4.49
C GLU A 66 -15.56 15.20 5.09
N ASP A 67 -14.57 14.89 4.25
CA ASP A 67 -13.30 14.28 4.67
C ASP A 67 -12.46 15.20 5.54
N LEU A 68 -12.59 16.50 5.33
CA LEU A 68 -11.76 17.49 6.01
C LEU A 68 -12.29 17.86 7.39
N LEU A 69 -13.44 17.29 7.79
CA LEU A 69 -14.02 17.49 9.12
C LEU A 69 -13.27 16.71 10.22
N GLN A 70 -12.43 15.74 9.83
CA GLN A 70 -11.63 14.91 10.71
C GLN A 70 -10.31 14.48 10.02
N PRO A 71 -9.28 14.02 10.76
CA PRO A 71 -8.08 13.50 10.12
C PRO A 71 -8.42 12.30 9.22
N LEU A 72 -8.01 12.37 7.95
CA LEU A 72 -8.11 11.26 7.00
C LEU A 72 -7.30 10.08 7.52
N SER A 73 -7.98 9.02 7.96
CA SER A 73 -7.38 7.84 8.58
C SER A 73 -7.32 6.69 7.58
N LEU A 74 -6.15 6.07 7.49
CA LEU A 74 -5.92 4.98 6.55
C LEU A 74 -5.29 3.76 7.24
N SER A 75 -5.57 2.60 6.67
CA SER A 75 -4.94 1.33 7.02
C SER A 75 -4.78 0.47 5.78
N ALA A 76 -3.89 -0.52 5.83
CA ALA A 76 -3.71 -1.44 4.72
C ALA A 76 -3.15 -2.78 5.18
N VAL A 77 -3.48 -3.83 4.43
CA VAL A 77 -2.72 -5.10 4.48
C VAL A 77 -1.94 -5.23 3.18
N LEU A 78 -0.62 -5.35 3.27
CA LEU A 78 0.24 -5.57 2.12
C LEU A 78 0.73 -7.01 2.13
N ARG A 79 0.15 -7.84 1.26
CA ARG A 79 0.49 -9.27 1.15
C ARG A 79 1.54 -9.48 0.07
N ASN A 80 2.53 -10.28 0.41
CA ASN A 80 3.58 -10.74 -0.46
C ASN A 80 3.22 -12.11 -1.03
N LEU A 81 2.72 -12.13 -2.27
CA LEU A 81 2.49 -13.34 -3.05
C LEU A 81 3.57 -13.53 -4.13
N THR A 82 4.68 -12.79 -4.05
CA THR A 82 5.76 -12.83 -5.04
C THR A 82 6.63 -14.09 -4.91
N GLY A 83 6.62 -14.72 -3.73
CA GLY A 83 7.54 -15.81 -3.37
C GLY A 83 8.95 -15.34 -2.97
N LEU A 84 9.25 -14.04 -3.07
CA LEU A 84 10.54 -13.45 -2.70
C LEU A 84 10.52 -12.90 -1.27
N GLY A 85 11.68 -12.80 -0.63
CA GLY A 85 11.81 -12.02 0.61
C GLY A 85 11.84 -10.52 0.32
N LEU A 86 10.86 -9.76 0.82
CA LEU A 86 10.81 -8.31 0.66
C LEU A 86 11.56 -7.63 1.81
N ASN A 87 12.44 -6.67 1.50
CA ASN A 87 13.18 -5.93 2.52
C ASN A 87 12.57 -4.56 2.82
N SER A 88 11.65 -4.07 1.98
CA SER A 88 11.02 -2.79 2.19
C SER A 88 9.73 -2.60 1.42
N TYR A 89 8.89 -1.71 1.93
CA TYR A 89 7.86 -1.02 1.15
C TYR A 89 8.17 0.48 1.13
N THR A 90 7.86 1.13 0.02
CA THR A 90 7.91 2.59 -0.09
C THR A 90 6.54 3.08 -0.53
N LEU A 91 5.93 3.94 0.29
CA LEU A 91 4.69 4.63 0.00
C LEU A 91 5.02 6.07 -0.40
N SER A 92 4.48 6.54 -1.52
CA SER A 92 4.68 7.90 -2.02
C SER A 92 3.34 8.53 -2.35
N LEU A 93 3.17 9.78 -1.93
CA LEU A 93 2.05 10.63 -2.31
C LEU A 93 2.53 11.60 -3.38
N ASP A 94 1.72 11.84 -4.40
CA ASP A 94 1.94 12.92 -5.36
C ASP A 94 1.47 14.28 -4.83
N LYS A 95 0.52 14.26 -3.89
CA LYS A 95 -0.09 15.43 -3.25
C LYS A 95 -0.41 15.16 -1.78
N GLY A 96 -0.35 16.22 -0.97
CA GLY A 96 -0.52 16.13 0.47
C GLY A 96 0.72 15.60 1.17
N ALA A 97 0.54 15.15 2.41
CA ALA A 97 1.62 14.65 3.25
C ALA A 97 1.11 13.63 4.27
N PHE A 98 1.94 12.66 4.61
CA PHE A 98 1.74 11.80 5.76
C PHE A 98 1.80 12.63 7.05
N GLY A 99 0.70 12.67 7.79
CA GLY A 99 0.65 13.23 9.14
C GLY A 99 1.30 12.27 10.14
N THR A 100 0.95 10.98 10.06
CA THR A 100 1.61 9.87 10.76
C THR A 100 1.66 8.64 9.85
N ILE A 101 2.61 7.72 10.08
CA ILE A 101 2.74 6.45 9.33
C ILE A 101 2.08 5.26 10.04
N GLY A 102 1.34 5.50 11.12
CA GLY A 102 0.64 4.42 11.80
C GLY A 102 1.61 3.40 12.41
N SER A 103 1.05 2.27 12.83
CA SER A 103 1.82 1.09 13.26
C SER A 103 2.19 0.20 12.08
N VAL A 104 3.28 -0.56 12.19
CA VAL A 104 3.62 -1.63 11.24
C VAL A 104 3.70 -2.94 12.00
N THR A 105 2.79 -3.85 11.71
CA THR A 105 2.76 -5.19 12.29
C THR A 105 3.24 -6.20 11.27
N ARG A 106 4.10 -7.12 11.71
CA ARG A 106 4.66 -8.18 10.87
C ARG A 106 4.30 -9.55 11.45
N GLN A 107 3.93 -10.49 10.59
CA GLN A 107 3.58 -11.86 10.98
C GLN A 107 4.80 -12.66 11.47
N PHE A 108 5.97 -12.52 10.82
CA PHE A 108 7.15 -13.35 11.09
C PHE A 108 8.20 -12.68 12.01
N GLY A 109 7.79 -11.66 12.77
CA GLY A 109 8.66 -10.95 13.70
C GLY A 109 9.65 -10.00 13.01
N GLY A 110 10.75 -9.68 13.70
CA GLY A 110 11.70 -8.64 13.29
C GLY A 110 11.25 -7.23 13.67
N THR A 111 11.95 -6.22 13.14
CA THR A 111 11.64 -4.81 13.36
C THR A 111 11.51 -4.08 12.03
N THR A 112 10.66 -3.07 12.02
CA THR A 112 10.50 -2.14 10.89
C THR A 112 11.06 -0.79 11.28
N GLN A 113 12.01 -0.29 10.50
CA GLN A 113 12.44 1.10 10.56
C GLN A 113 11.59 1.91 9.59
N VAL A 114 10.86 2.89 10.12
CA VAL A 114 10.08 3.83 9.32
C VAL A 114 10.89 5.11 9.12
N THR A 115 11.03 5.54 7.87
CA THR A 115 11.68 6.82 7.51
C THR A 115 10.74 7.66 6.66
N LEU A 116 10.61 8.93 7.00
CA LEU A 116 9.88 9.91 6.20
C LEU A 116 10.88 10.81 5.45
N SER A 117 10.62 11.02 4.17
CA SER A 117 11.34 11.99 3.34
C SER A 117 10.35 13.01 2.79
N GLY A 118 10.55 14.28 3.17
CA GLY A 118 9.68 15.40 2.78
C GLY A 118 8.20 15.23 3.16
N ASN A 119 7.89 14.34 4.11
CA ASN A 119 6.55 13.90 4.52
C ASN A 119 5.65 13.37 3.38
N GLN A 120 6.15 13.23 2.16
CA GLN A 120 5.41 12.67 1.01
C GLN A 120 5.83 11.24 0.69
N VAL A 121 7.00 10.83 1.17
CA VAL A 121 7.53 9.48 0.99
C VAL A 121 7.76 8.84 2.35
N ALA A 122 7.17 7.67 2.55
CA ALA A 122 7.36 6.84 3.72
C ALA A 122 8.01 5.53 3.30
N GLN A 123 9.18 5.24 3.86
CA GLN A 123 9.88 4.00 3.63
C GLN A 123 9.81 3.12 4.87
N LEU A 124 9.33 1.90 4.69
CA LEU A 124 9.26 0.84 5.70
C LEU A 124 10.39 -0.13 5.40
N ASN A 125 11.48 -0.08 6.16
CA ASN A 125 12.65 -0.94 5.98
C ASN A 125 12.63 -2.07 7.00
N PHE A 126 12.78 -3.31 6.54
CA PHE A 126 12.76 -4.49 7.38
C PHE A 126 14.18 -4.99 7.66
N ASN A 127 14.49 -5.26 8.93
CA ASN A 127 15.79 -5.80 9.32
C ASN A 127 15.97 -7.28 8.91
N VAL A 128 14.87 -7.99 8.74
CA VAL A 128 14.77 -9.36 8.22
C VAL A 128 13.68 -9.36 7.15
N PRO A 129 13.87 -10.01 5.99
CA PRO A 129 12.87 -9.99 4.92
C PRO A 129 11.48 -10.46 5.36
N GLU A 130 10.45 -9.89 4.76
CA GLU A 130 9.04 -10.26 4.93
C GLU A 130 8.59 -11.20 3.81
N TYR A 131 7.90 -12.28 4.17
CA TYR A 131 7.53 -13.37 3.26
C TYR A 131 6.03 -13.58 3.11
N LEU A 132 5.19 -12.96 3.95
CA LEU A 132 3.75 -13.17 3.91
C LEU A 132 2.98 -11.86 3.82
N ASP A 133 2.96 -11.07 4.89
CA ASP A 133 2.21 -9.82 4.91
C ASP A 133 2.72 -8.87 5.99
N ILE A 134 2.32 -7.61 5.83
CA ILE A 134 2.34 -6.63 6.91
C ILE A 134 0.95 -6.00 7.06
N GLU A 135 0.64 -5.59 8.27
CA GLU A 135 -0.42 -4.62 8.53
C GLU A 135 0.22 -3.25 8.69
N LEU A 136 -0.22 -2.28 7.88
CA LEU A 136 0.09 -0.87 8.06
C LEU A 136 -1.15 -0.19 8.65
N GLY A 137 -1.02 0.37 9.84
CA GLY A 137 -2.14 0.85 10.62
C GLY A 137 -2.76 -0.26 11.50
N ASN A 138 -4.05 -0.13 11.80
CA ASN A 138 -4.83 -1.16 12.49
C ASN A 138 -5.85 -1.80 11.53
N ALA A 139 -5.35 -2.34 10.40
CA ALA A 139 -6.18 -2.80 9.29
C ALA A 139 -7.16 -3.91 9.68
N LEU A 140 -6.72 -4.86 10.51
CA LEU A 140 -7.54 -6.01 10.94
C LEU A 140 -8.24 -5.79 12.29
N GLY A 141 -7.93 -4.70 13.01
CA GLY A 141 -8.50 -4.43 14.33
C GLY A 141 -8.03 -5.39 15.44
N THR A 142 -7.09 -6.30 15.14
CA THR A 142 -6.68 -7.39 16.04
C THR A 142 -5.38 -7.11 16.78
N THR A 143 -4.58 -6.15 16.32
CA THR A 143 -3.29 -5.83 16.93
C THR A 143 -3.46 -4.79 18.04
N SER A 144 -3.21 -5.21 19.29
CA SER A 144 -3.33 -4.32 20.46
C SER A 144 -2.37 -3.14 20.36
N GLY A 145 -2.90 -1.92 20.53
CA GLY A 145 -2.12 -0.68 20.45
C GLY A 145 -1.76 -0.22 19.04
N ALA A 146 -2.13 -0.98 18.00
CA ALA A 146 -1.97 -0.52 16.62
C ALA A 146 -2.88 0.67 16.34
N PHE A 147 -2.38 1.62 15.54
CA PHE A 147 -3.11 2.81 15.15
C PHE A 147 -2.90 3.12 13.67
N ASN A 148 -3.94 3.64 13.03
CA ASN A 148 -3.96 4.00 11.62
C ASN A 148 -3.00 5.14 11.28
N TRP A 149 -2.61 5.20 10.01
CA TRP A 149 -1.83 6.31 9.48
C TRP A 149 -2.75 7.43 9.00
N THR A 150 -2.21 8.64 8.82
CA THR A 150 -3.04 9.81 8.46
C THR A 150 -2.45 10.62 7.34
N LEU A 151 -3.34 11.27 6.58
CA LEU A 151 -3.00 12.24 5.55
C LEU A 151 -3.35 13.66 5.98
N THR A 152 -2.55 14.62 5.52
CA THR A 152 -2.68 16.06 5.80
C THR A 152 -2.30 16.87 4.56
N GLY A 153 -2.61 18.17 4.57
CA GLY A 153 -2.25 19.07 3.47
C GLY A 153 -3.07 18.83 2.19
N LEU A 154 -4.27 18.28 2.33
CA LEU A 154 -5.23 18.03 1.25
C LEU A 154 -6.40 19.00 1.34
N GLN A 155 -7.03 19.25 0.20
CA GLN A 155 -8.21 20.11 0.05
C GLN A 155 -9.32 19.34 -0.65
N ALA A 156 -10.58 19.76 -0.44
CA ALA A 156 -11.71 19.16 -1.11
C ALA A 156 -11.62 19.38 -2.62
N GLY A 157 -11.93 18.34 -3.39
CA GLY A 157 -11.76 18.29 -4.83
C GLY A 157 -10.36 17.85 -5.28
N ASP A 158 -9.40 17.67 -4.36
CA ASP A 158 -8.09 17.13 -4.70
C ASP A 158 -8.19 15.69 -5.20
N ARG A 159 -7.33 15.37 -6.18
CA ARG A 159 -7.00 13.99 -6.55
C ARG A 159 -5.62 13.67 -6.01
N VAL A 160 -5.50 12.52 -5.38
CA VAL A 160 -4.28 12.05 -4.74
C VAL A 160 -3.98 10.65 -5.24
N SER A 161 -2.76 10.46 -5.72
CA SER A 161 -2.21 9.16 -6.07
C SER A 161 -1.25 8.70 -4.97
N LEU A 162 -1.57 7.55 -4.37
CA LEU A 162 -0.68 6.79 -3.49
C LEU A 162 0.03 5.71 -4.29
N THR A 163 1.33 5.82 -4.45
CA THR A 163 2.16 4.77 -5.05
C THR A 163 2.84 3.92 -3.99
N VAL A 164 2.62 2.60 -4.04
CA VAL A 164 3.28 1.61 -3.18
C VAL A 164 4.26 0.80 -4.01
N SER A 165 5.54 0.82 -3.64
CA SER A 165 6.63 0.10 -4.29
C SER A 165 7.29 -0.88 -3.33
N VAL A 166 7.83 -1.97 -3.84
CA VAL A 166 8.49 -3.01 -3.03
C VAL A 166 9.98 -3.10 -3.34
N GLY A 167 10.78 -3.29 -2.30
CA GLY A 167 12.17 -3.72 -2.42
C GLY A 167 12.28 -5.21 -2.14
N ALA A 168 12.87 -5.96 -3.07
CA ALA A 168 13.10 -7.40 -2.91
C ALA A 168 14.60 -7.70 -2.72
N VAL A 169 14.89 -8.76 -1.97
CA VAL A 169 16.25 -9.30 -1.86
C VAL A 169 16.54 -10.16 -3.09
N PRO A 170 17.60 -9.88 -3.87
CA PRO A 170 18.01 -10.78 -4.95
C PRO A 170 18.41 -12.13 -4.39
N GLU A 171 18.00 -13.21 -5.06
CA GLU A 171 18.38 -14.56 -4.65
C GLU A 171 19.91 -14.75 -4.74
N PRO A 172 20.54 -15.49 -3.82
CA PRO A 172 21.99 -15.71 -3.84
C PRO A 172 22.49 -16.29 -5.18
N GLU A 173 21.69 -17.14 -5.81
CA GLU A 173 22.02 -17.74 -7.11
C GLU A 173 21.99 -16.74 -8.27
N THR A 174 21.11 -15.73 -8.21
CA THR A 174 21.10 -14.64 -9.20
C THR A 174 22.40 -13.85 -9.12
N ILE A 175 22.90 -13.59 -7.91
CA ILE A 175 24.21 -12.94 -7.70
C ILE A 175 25.33 -13.84 -8.20
N ALA A 176 25.30 -15.14 -7.89
CA ALA A 176 26.30 -16.10 -8.35
C ALA A 176 26.35 -16.20 -9.89
N LEU A 177 25.19 -16.24 -10.56
CA LEU A 177 25.09 -16.27 -12.02
C LEU A 177 25.53 -14.95 -12.66
N MET A 178 25.17 -13.81 -12.06
CA MET A 178 25.66 -12.51 -12.49
C MET A 178 27.20 -12.46 -12.40
N LEU A 179 27.79 -12.89 -11.29
CA LEU A 179 29.23 -12.95 -11.10
C LEU A 179 29.90 -13.93 -12.07
N ALA A 180 29.30 -15.10 -12.29
CA ALA A 180 29.79 -16.08 -13.25
C ALA A 180 29.78 -15.50 -14.68
N GLY A 181 28.70 -14.83 -15.07
CA GLY A 181 28.57 -14.14 -16.36
C GLY A 181 29.65 -13.06 -16.54
N LEU A 182 29.87 -12.22 -15.52
CA LEU A 182 30.93 -11.22 -15.53
C LEU A 182 32.33 -11.85 -15.62
N GLY A 183 32.56 -12.96 -14.92
CA GLY A 183 33.81 -13.72 -15.00
C GLY A 183 34.12 -14.23 -16.41
N VAL A 184 33.11 -14.77 -17.11
CA VAL A 184 33.25 -15.24 -18.50
C VAL A 184 33.56 -14.08 -19.45
N VAL A 185 32.89 -12.93 -19.29
CA VAL A 185 33.14 -11.73 -20.10
C VAL A 185 34.56 -11.19 -19.88
N GLY A 186 35.00 -11.13 -18.61
CA GLY A 186 36.35 -10.72 -18.25
C GLY A 186 37.44 -11.63 -18.84
N ALA A 187 37.27 -12.95 -18.74
CA ALA A 187 38.19 -13.93 -19.30
C ALA A 187 38.32 -13.81 -20.84
N ARG A 188 37.20 -13.57 -21.54
CA ARG A 188 37.20 -13.36 -23.00
C ARG A 188 37.90 -12.07 -23.41
N ARG A 189 37.83 -10.99 -22.62
CA ARG A 189 38.60 -9.76 -22.89
C ARG A 189 40.11 -9.97 -22.72
N LEU A 190 40.53 -10.69 -21.67
CA LEU A 190 41.94 -11.01 -21.43
C LEU A 190 42.54 -11.90 -22.53
N GLN A 191 41.76 -12.82 -23.09
CA GLN A 191 42.20 -13.65 -24.21
C GLN A 191 42.40 -12.83 -25.49
N ARG A 192 41.57 -11.81 -25.74
CA ARG A 192 41.71 -10.93 -26.91
C ARG A 192 42.91 -10.00 -26.83
N GLY A 193 43.27 -9.51 -25.64
CA GLY A 193 44.46 -8.69 -25.43
C GLY A 193 45.79 -9.45 -25.54
N LYS A 194 45.79 -10.78 -25.44
CA LYS A 194 46.97 -11.63 -25.62
C LYS A 194 47.24 -12.06 -27.06
N GLY A 195 46.33 -11.75 -28.00
CA GLY A 195 46.46 -12.14 -29.41
C GLY A 195 47.31 -11.18 -30.27
N ASP A 196 47.78 -10.06 -29.72
CA ASP A 196 48.34 -8.94 -30.49
C ASP A 196 49.82 -8.64 -30.16
N GLN A 197 50.62 -9.66 -29.80
CA GLN A 197 52.08 -9.52 -29.75
C GLN A 197 52.69 -9.96 -31.09
N PRO A 198 53.19 -9.03 -31.94
CA PRO A 198 54.00 -9.38 -33.09
C PRO A 198 55.37 -9.86 -32.62
N GLY A 199 55.78 -11.03 -33.12
CA GLY A 199 57.14 -11.55 -32.99
C GLY A 199 58.12 -10.85 -33.92
#